data_AF-A0A6M5UJB0-F1
#
_entry.id   AF-A0A6M5UJB0-F1
#
_cell.length_a   1.000
_cell.length_b   1.000
_cell.length_c   1.000
_cell.angle_alpha   90.00
_cell.angle_beta   90.00
_cell.angle_gamma   90.00
#
_symmetry.space_group_name_H-M   'P 1'
#
loop_
_entity.id
_entity.type
_entity.pdbx_description
1 polymer ?
#
loop_
_entity_poly.entity_id
_entity_poly.type
_entity_poly.pdbx_seq_one_letter_code
_entity_poly.pdbx_strand_id
1 'polypeptide(L)'
;MADDLRSKLFSALTGRDADVSGKPGGDLRGMLRAVGGTSARTKSGIDLTAAASKLGVSRRTVERWVKASQTGQGQRPSPAHAKALAKRARQAASTKAGRKAAIAARRQAITSRGARLSITGEQGPHSRDYMRPRTTQLDLDPEHAAAMLDAWENGGEKGFMGWATSHWGQDYLDDWRFGDVDAVEVERPYGGQWR
;
A
#
# COMPACT_ATOMS: atom_id res chain seq x y z
N MET A 1 4.57 -15.02 -0.98
CA MET A 1 3.81 -14.58 0.20
C MET A 1 4.17 -13.15 0.63
N ALA A 2 5.41 -12.83 1.06
CA ALA A 2 5.73 -11.47 1.56
C ALA A 2 5.61 -10.32 0.53
N ASP A 3 5.93 -10.54 -0.74
CA ASP A 3 5.80 -9.48 -1.78
C ASP A 3 4.34 -9.14 -2.12
N ASP A 4 3.44 -10.08 -1.88
CA ASP A 4 2.02 -9.95 -2.16
C ASP A 4 1.32 -9.12 -1.07
N LEU A 5 1.55 -9.45 0.21
CA LEU A 5 1.06 -8.64 1.33
C LEU A 5 1.55 -7.19 1.29
N ARG A 6 2.81 -6.96 0.89
CA ARG A 6 3.35 -5.60 0.73
C ARG A 6 2.51 -4.77 -0.22
N SER A 7 2.19 -5.34 -1.38
CA SER A 7 1.46 -4.65 -2.44
C SER A 7 0.01 -4.41 -2.02
N LYS A 8 -0.62 -5.41 -1.38
CA LYS A 8 -1.95 -5.29 -0.77
C LYS A 8 -2.00 -4.14 0.26
N LEU A 9 -1.09 -4.12 1.22
CA LEU A 9 -1.02 -3.05 2.24
C LEU A 9 -0.70 -1.69 1.64
N PHE A 10 0.24 -1.62 0.70
CA PHE A 10 0.56 -0.37 0.04
C PHE A 10 -0.65 0.20 -0.68
N SER A 11 -1.37 -0.62 -1.46
CA SER A 11 -2.59 -0.21 -2.14
C SER A 11 -3.67 0.23 -1.14
N ALA A 12 -3.94 -0.57 -0.12
CA ALA A 12 -4.96 -0.29 0.90
C ALA A 12 -4.72 1.03 1.64
N LEU A 13 -3.48 1.24 2.13
CA LEU A 13 -3.14 2.38 2.99
C LEU A 13 -2.88 3.66 2.18
N THR A 14 -2.34 3.55 0.97
CA THR A 14 -1.97 4.72 0.16
C THR A 14 -3.04 5.09 -0.86
N GLY A 15 -3.98 4.18 -1.15
CA GLY A 15 -5.02 4.36 -2.17
C GLY A 15 -4.44 4.34 -3.59
N ARG A 16 -3.23 3.79 -3.74
CA ARG A 16 -2.50 3.73 -5.00
C ARG A 16 -2.43 2.28 -5.42
N ASP A 17 -3.19 1.92 -6.44
CA ASP A 17 -2.95 0.68 -7.17
C ASP A 17 -1.60 0.78 -7.88
N ALA A 18 -0.57 0.17 -7.28
CA ALA A 18 0.83 0.32 -7.63
C ALA A 18 1.65 -0.94 -7.32
N ASP A 19 2.59 -1.28 -8.19
CA ASP A 19 3.53 -2.38 -8.01
C ASP A 19 4.73 -1.94 -7.14
N VAL A 20 4.85 -2.53 -5.96
CA VAL A 20 5.95 -2.34 -5.00
C VAL A 20 6.72 -3.65 -4.74
N SER A 21 6.57 -4.65 -5.60
CA SER A 21 7.25 -5.95 -5.49
C SER A 21 8.78 -5.80 -5.58
N GLY A 22 9.23 -4.87 -6.44
CA GLY A 22 10.63 -4.69 -6.78
C GLY A 22 11.16 -5.66 -7.82
N LYS A 23 10.29 -6.35 -8.55
CA LYS A 23 10.67 -7.24 -9.65
C LYS A 23 10.93 -6.41 -10.92
N PRO A 24 12.14 -6.46 -11.49
CA PRO A 24 12.37 -5.90 -12.81
C PRO A 24 11.44 -6.57 -13.84
N GLY A 25 10.75 -5.76 -14.66
CA GLY A 25 9.77 -6.28 -15.62
C GLY A 25 8.36 -6.52 -15.05
N GLY A 26 8.09 -6.13 -13.80
CA GLY A 26 6.73 -6.05 -13.25
C GLY A 26 5.86 -4.98 -13.94
N ASP A 27 4.77 -4.58 -13.30
CA ASP A 27 3.88 -3.55 -13.85
C ASP A 27 4.61 -2.19 -13.90
N LEU A 28 5.06 -1.82 -15.10
CA LEU A 28 5.78 -0.58 -15.36
C LEU A 28 4.99 0.65 -14.88
N ARG A 29 3.67 0.68 -15.12
CA ARG A 29 2.83 1.81 -14.72
C ARG A 29 2.68 1.87 -13.22
N GLY A 30 2.41 0.73 -12.59
CA GLY A 30 2.31 0.58 -11.14
C GLY A 30 3.60 0.99 -10.43
N MET A 31 4.77 0.54 -10.91
CA MET A 31 6.06 0.95 -10.34
C MET A 31 6.30 2.46 -10.49
N LEU A 32 5.96 3.06 -11.64
CA LEU A 32 6.07 4.50 -11.82
C LEU A 32 5.14 5.27 -10.88
N ARG A 33 3.94 4.75 -10.61
CA ARG A 33 3.00 5.31 -9.64
C ARG A 33 3.50 5.16 -8.20
N ALA A 34 4.14 4.05 -7.84
CA ALA A 34 4.77 3.87 -6.54
C ALA A 34 5.87 4.91 -6.29
N VAL A 35 6.73 5.15 -7.30
CA VAL A 35 7.84 6.10 -7.21
C VAL A 35 7.36 7.55 -7.24
N GLY A 36 6.54 7.92 -8.22
CA GLY A 36 6.08 9.30 -8.41
C GLY A 36 5.03 9.74 -7.41
N GLY A 37 4.14 8.83 -7.00
CA GLY A 37 2.90 9.17 -6.33
C GLY A 37 1.80 9.57 -7.33
N THR A 38 0.65 9.98 -6.80
CA THR A 38 -0.52 10.37 -7.58
C THR A 38 -0.48 11.84 -7.96
N SER A 39 -1.06 12.18 -9.11
CA SER A 39 -1.25 13.57 -9.53
C SER A 39 -2.57 13.72 -10.26
N ALA A 40 -3.38 14.70 -9.84
CA ALA A 40 -4.59 15.11 -10.56
C ALA A 40 -4.25 15.98 -11.79
N ARG A 41 -3.00 16.46 -11.92
CA ARG A 41 -2.56 17.36 -12.99
C ARG A 41 -2.14 16.63 -14.26
N THR A 42 -1.92 15.31 -14.19
CA THR A 42 -1.44 14.51 -15.31
C THR A 42 -2.52 13.52 -15.76
N LYS A 43 -2.70 13.35 -17.07
CA LYS A 43 -3.63 12.36 -17.64
C LYS A 43 -3.31 10.93 -17.21
N SER A 44 -2.05 10.65 -16.86
CA SER A 44 -1.62 9.34 -16.38
C SER A 44 -2.04 9.05 -14.93
N GLY A 45 -2.41 10.08 -14.16
CA GLY A 45 -2.62 10.00 -12.73
C GLY A 45 -1.34 9.92 -11.90
N ILE A 46 -0.15 10.05 -12.53
CA ILE A 46 1.17 9.88 -11.92
C ILE A 46 1.90 11.23 -11.87
N ASP A 47 2.54 11.56 -10.76
CA ASP A 47 3.46 12.70 -10.71
C ASP A 47 4.75 12.40 -11.48
N LEU A 48 4.77 12.78 -12.76
CA LEU A 48 5.88 12.54 -13.68
C LEU A 48 7.14 13.31 -13.27
N THR A 49 7.00 14.48 -12.64
CA THR A 49 8.13 15.30 -12.20
C THR A 49 8.81 14.66 -10.99
N ALA A 50 8.01 14.22 -10.01
CA ALA A 50 8.53 13.50 -8.84
C ALA A 50 9.18 12.17 -9.24
N ALA A 51 8.57 11.43 -10.16
CA ALA A 51 9.14 10.19 -10.68
C ALA A 51 10.48 10.44 -11.39
N ALA A 52 10.54 11.44 -12.27
CA ALA A 52 11.74 11.82 -13.01
C ALA A 52 12.90 12.18 -12.07
N SER A 53 12.64 13.03 -11.08
CA SER A 53 13.62 13.44 -10.07
C SER A 53 14.17 12.23 -9.29
N LYS A 54 13.31 11.32 -8.81
CA LYS A 54 13.74 10.14 -8.04
C LYS A 54 14.50 9.11 -8.86
N LEU A 55 14.29 9.09 -10.18
CA LEU A 55 14.92 8.16 -11.12
C LEU A 55 16.15 8.76 -11.82
N GLY A 56 16.41 10.06 -11.68
CA GLY A 56 17.53 10.74 -12.33
C GLY A 56 17.38 10.84 -13.85
N VAL A 57 16.14 10.94 -14.35
CA VAL A 57 15.84 11.03 -15.79
C VAL A 57 14.97 12.23 -16.10
N SER A 58 14.80 12.57 -17.38
CA SER A 58 13.92 13.67 -17.77
C SER A 58 12.43 13.31 -17.55
N ARG A 59 11.59 14.31 -17.28
CA ARG A 59 10.13 14.14 -17.24
C ARG A 59 9.59 13.52 -18.52
N ARG A 60 10.12 13.91 -19.68
CA ARG A 60 9.70 13.39 -20.99
C ARG A 60 10.07 11.91 -21.18
N THR A 61 11.16 11.45 -20.56
CA THR A 61 11.53 10.03 -20.51
C THR A 61 10.48 9.24 -19.74
N VAL A 62 10.07 9.71 -18.56
CA VAL A 62 9.02 9.06 -17.77
C VAL A 62 7.68 9.06 -18.51
N GLU A 63 7.32 10.17 -19.15
CA GLU A 63 6.10 10.26 -19.97
C GLU A 63 6.08 9.20 -21.10
N ARG A 64 7.21 8.99 -21.78
CA ARG A 64 7.34 7.93 -22.81
C ARG A 64 7.17 6.54 -22.19
N TRP A 65 7.74 6.28 -21.02
CA TRP A 65 7.56 4.99 -20.32
C TRP A 65 6.12 4.74 -19.91
N VAL A 66 5.42 5.78 -19.43
CA VAL A 66 3.98 5.69 -19.14
C VAL A 66 3.20 5.38 -20.42
N LYS A 67 3.45 6.09 -21.53
CA LYS A 67 2.79 5.80 -22.80
C LYS A 67 3.06 4.35 -23.26
N ALA A 68 4.31 3.89 -23.17
CA ALA A 68 4.68 2.53 -23.53
C ALA A 68 4.01 1.45 -22.66
N SER A 69 3.75 1.76 -21.38
CA SER A 69 2.97 0.87 -20.51
C SER A 69 1.49 0.78 -20.89
N GLN A 70 0.92 1.83 -21.50
CA GLN A 70 -0.48 1.89 -21.89
C GLN A 70 -0.74 1.30 -23.28
N THR A 71 0.15 1.56 -24.24
CA THR A 71 -0.06 1.17 -25.65
C THR A 71 0.74 -0.06 -26.05
N GLY A 72 1.65 -0.54 -25.20
CA GLY A 72 2.63 -1.57 -25.56
C GLY A 72 3.72 -1.10 -26.54
N GLN A 73 3.60 0.12 -27.08
CA GLN A 73 4.46 0.66 -28.12
C GLN A 73 5.29 1.84 -27.61
N GLY A 74 6.52 1.97 -28.13
CA GLY A 74 7.42 3.08 -27.83
C GLY A 74 8.54 2.72 -26.86
N GLN A 75 9.23 3.76 -26.38
CA GLN A 75 10.44 3.58 -25.58
C GLN A 75 10.11 3.02 -24.20
N ARG A 76 10.67 1.85 -23.87
CA ARG A 76 10.66 1.26 -22.52
C ARG A 76 11.94 1.64 -21.76
N PRO A 77 11.98 1.51 -20.43
CA PRO A 77 13.22 1.68 -19.68
C PRO A 77 14.29 0.69 -20.16
N SER A 78 15.54 1.14 -20.26
CA SER A 78 16.65 0.20 -20.45
C SER A 78 16.76 -0.74 -19.23
N PRO A 79 17.48 -1.88 -19.32
CA PRO A 79 17.62 -2.80 -18.20
C PRO A 79 18.11 -2.14 -16.89
N ALA A 80 19.06 -1.20 -17.00
CA ALA A 80 19.55 -0.44 -15.86
C ALA A 80 18.46 0.44 -15.22
N HIS A 81 17.68 1.15 -16.05
CA HIS A 81 16.57 1.96 -15.56
C HIS A 81 15.41 1.13 -15.01
N ALA A 82 15.12 -0.04 -15.61
CA ALA A 82 14.11 -0.96 -15.10
C ALA A 82 14.49 -1.48 -13.71
N LYS A 83 15.77 -1.84 -13.49
CA LYS A 83 16.29 -2.24 -12.18
C LYS A 83 16.23 -1.10 -11.16
N ALA A 84 16.60 0.12 -11.56
CA ALA A 84 16.51 1.30 -10.71
C ALA A 84 15.06 1.61 -10.32
N LEU A 85 14.14 1.56 -11.29
CA LEU A 85 12.70 1.75 -11.08
C LEU A 85 12.15 0.72 -10.10
N ALA A 86 12.40 -0.57 -10.33
CA ALA A 86 11.94 -1.63 -9.45
C ALA A 86 12.48 -1.45 -8.02
N LYS A 87 13.76 -1.11 -7.86
CA LYS A 87 14.35 -0.81 -6.55
C LYS A 87 13.64 0.36 -5.86
N ARG A 88 13.41 1.47 -6.57
CA ARG A 88 12.74 2.67 -6.00
C ARG A 88 11.27 2.39 -5.66
N ALA A 89 10.57 1.62 -6.49
CA ALA A 89 9.19 1.22 -6.23
C ALA A 89 9.10 0.38 -4.96
N ARG A 90 9.98 -0.62 -4.79
CA ARG A 90 10.08 -1.40 -3.54
C ARG A 90 10.36 -0.54 -2.32
N GLN A 91 11.29 0.41 -2.44
CA GLN A 91 11.66 1.31 -1.34
C GLN A 91 10.48 2.17 -0.84
N ALA A 92 9.49 2.45 -1.69
CA ALA A 92 8.28 3.18 -1.30
C ALA A 92 7.46 2.44 -0.24
N ALA A 93 7.56 1.11 -0.16
CA ALA A 93 6.87 0.28 0.82
C ALA A 93 7.82 -0.39 1.84
N SER A 94 9.09 -0.60 1.49
CA SER A 94 10.02 -1.36 2.34
C SER A 94 10.85 -0.50 3.30
N THR A 95 10.93 0.81 3.09
CA THR A 95 11.69 1.72 3.97
C THR A 95 10.75 2.62 4.77
N LYS A 96 11.12 2.96 6.02
CA LYS A 96 10.34 3.88 6.86
C LYS A 96 10.08 5.21 6.16
N ALA A 97 11.11 5.82 5.57
CA ALA A 97 10.97 7.08 4.84
C ALA A 97 10.05 6.96 3.62
N GLY A 98 10.15 5.86 2.86
CA GLY A 98 9.27 5.58 1.73
C GLY A 98 7.81 5.44 2.16
N ARG A 99 7.55 4.65 3.21
CA ARG A 99 6.21 4.45 3.77
C ARG A 99 5.60 5.75 4.26
N LYS A 100 6.35 6.53 5.06
CA LYS A 100 5.94 7.86 5.54
C LYS A 100 5.49 8.76 4.39
N ALA A 101 6.30 8.85 3.34
CA ALA A 101 5.97 9.65 2.15
C ALA A 101 4.77 9.09 1.37
N ALA A 102 4.57 7.77 1.37
CA ALA A 102 3.48 7.12 0.65
C ALA A 102 2.11 7.39 1.28
N ILE A 103 2.02 7.41 2.61
CA ILE A 103 0.75 7.66 3.33
C ILE A 103 0.46 9.14 3.59
N ALA A 104 1.45 10.04 3.42
CA ALA A 104 1.32 11.46 3.76
C ALA A 104 0.03 12.12 3.22
N ALA A 105 -0.33 11.85 1.97
CA ALA A 105 -1.53 12.42 1.33
C ALA A 105 -2.86 11.88 1.90
N ARG A 106 -2.87 10.67 2.48
CA ARG A 106 -4.08 10.05 3.06
C ARG A 106 -4.13 10.10 4.57
N ARG A 107 -3.00 10.31 5.25
CA ARG A 107 -2.90 10.27 6.72
C ARG A 107 -3.97 11.13 7.37
N GLN A 108 -4.04 12.41 7.05
CA GLN A 108 -5.04 13.32 7.63
C GLN A 108 -6.48 12.86 7.39
N ALA A 109 -6.78 12.33 6.20
CA ALA A 109 -8.13 11.88 5.86
C ALA A 109 -8.54 10.58 6.59
N ILE A 110 -7.57 9.78 7.04
CA ILE A 110 -7.78 8.57 7.84
C ILE A 110 -7.83 8.94 9.33
N THR A 111 -6.84 9.68 9.82
CA THR A 111 -6.69 9.97 11.26
C THR A 111 -7.61 11.07 11.78
N SER A 112 -8.36 11.78 10.93
CA SER A 112 -9.32 12.81 11.41
C SER A 112 -10.72 12.27 11.69
N ARG A 113 -11.09 11.13 11.09
CA ARG A 113 -12.44 10.57 11.20
C ARG A 113 -12.46 9.09 11.57
N GLY A 114 -11.30 8.46 11.68
CA GLY A 114 -11.20 7.01 11.75
C GLY A 114 -11.31 6.37 10.36
N ALA A 115 -11.36 5.05 10.36
CA ALA A 115 -11.48 4.25 9.14
C ALA A 115 -12.10 2.89 9.45
N ARG A 116 -12.77 2.29 8.45
CA ARG A 116 -13.09 0.87 8.51
C ARG A 116 -11.95 0.09 7.88
N LEU A 117 -11.36 -0.81 8.65
CA LEU A 117 -10.35 -1.73 8.18
C LEU A 117 -10.98 -3.11 7.98
N SER A 118 -10.85 -3.65 6.77
CA SER A 118 -11.24 -5.03 6.47
C SER A 118 -10.02 -5.86 6.13
N ILE A 119 -9.91 -7.06 6.69
CA ILE A 119 -8.89 -8.06 6.34
C ILE A 119 -9.60 -9.34 5.92
N THR A 120 -9.29 -9.81 4.71
CA THR A 120 -9.78 -11.07 4.15
C THR A 120 -8.64 -12.07 4.11
N GLY A 121 -8.89 -13.30 4.55
CA GLY A 121 -7.89 -14.37 4.53
C GLY A 121 -8.21 -15.49 5.52
N GLU A 122 -7.26 -16.40 5.68
CA GLU A 122 -7.26 -17.41 6.74
C GLU A 122 -7.02 -16.73 8.09
N GLN A 123 -8.04 -16.72 8.95
CA GLN A 123 -7.95 -16.03 10.23
C GLN A 123 -8.87 -16.66 11.27
N GLY A 124 -8.60 -16.41 12.55
CA GLY A 124 -9.40 -16.88 13.67
C GLY A 124 -8.62 -17.08 14.97
N PRO A 125 -9.30 -17.49 16.05
CA PRO A 125 -8.65 -17.89 17.29
C PRO A 125 -7.80 -19.13 17.05
N HIS A 126 -6.50 -19.06 17.34
CA HIS A 126 -5.57 -20.14 17.07
C HIS A 126 -5.73 -21.30 18.06
N SER A 127 -5.87 -21.01 19.35
CA SER A 127 -6.11 -21.98 20.44
C SER A 127 -7.29 -22.94 20.24
N ARG A 128 -8.20 -22.66 19.31
CA ARG A 128 -9.40 -23.46 19.05
C ARG A 128 -9.36 -24.21 17.71
N ASP A 129 -8.22 -24.22 17.02
CA ASP A 129 -8.09 -24.73 15.65
C ASP A 129 -9.22 -24.24 14.73
N TYR A 130 -9.61 -22.98 14.91
CA TYR A 130 -10.82 -22.41 14.31
C TYR A 130 -10.51 -21.33 13.26
N MET A 131 -9.27 -21.36 12.75
CA MET A 131 -8.88 -20.57 11.59
C MET A 131 -9.68 -21.04 10.37
N ARG A 132 -10.23 -20.07 9.63
CA ARG A 132 -11.01 -20.32 8.41
C ARG A 132 -10.92 -19.11 7.51
N PRO A 133 -11.16 -19.27 6.20
CA PRO A 133 -11.19 -18.16 5.28
C PRO A 133 -12.41 -17.31 5.59
N ARG A 134 -12.18 -16.01 5.86
CA ARG A 134 -13.25 -15.04 6.13
C ARG A 134 -12.76 -13.61 5.90
N THR A 135 -13.71 -12.69 5.88
CA THR A 135 -13.46 -11.25 6.03
C THR A 135 -13.91 -10.81 7.42
N THR A 136 -13.06 -10.08 8.12
CA THR A 136 -13.40 -9.40 9.37
C THR A 136 -13.15 -7.91 9.22
N GLN A 137 -13.88 -7.11 9.99
CA GLN A 137 -13.89 -5.66 9.86
C GLN A 137 -13.85 -5.00 11.23
N LEU A 138 -13.02 -3.97 11.37
CA LEU A 138 -13.03 -3.10 12.53
C LEU A 138 -13.28 -1.67 12.11
N ASP A 139 -14.17 -1.01 12.86
CA ASP A 139 -14.33 0.43 12.82
C ASP A 139 -13.30 1.04 13.78
N LEU A 140 -12.28 1.66 13.20
CA LEU A 140 -11.19 2.30 13.92
C LEU A 140 -11.58 3.75 14.19
N ASP A 141 -11.49 4.17 15.44
CA ASP A 141 -11.52 5.58 15.78
C ASP A 141 -10.25 6.31 15.26
N PRO A 142 -10.20 7.65 15.33
CA PRO A 142 -9.02 8.43 14.93
C PRO A 142 -7.67 7.96 15.52
N GLU A 143 -7.66 7.53 16.78
CA GLU A 143 -6.45 7.12 17.49
C GLU A 143 -5.95 5.76 17.01
N HIS A 144 -6.85 4.77 16.93
CA HIS A 144 -6.54 3.44 16.41
C HIS A 144 -6.16 3.48 14.93
N ALA A 145 -6.80 4.35 14.14
CA ALA A 145 -6.43 4.57 12.75
C ALA A 145 -5.03 5.20 12.61
N ALA A 146 -4.65 6.11 13.52
CA ALA A 146 -3.28 6.66 13.57
C ALA A 146 -2.26 5.59 13.98
N ALA A 147 -2.57 4.79 15.00
CA ALA A 147 -1.72 3.69 15.48
C ALA A 147 -1.48 2.64 14.39
N MET A 148 -2.52 2.28 13.61
CA MET A 148 -2.40 1.41 12.44
C MET A 148 -1.38 1.95 11.42
N LEU A 149 -1.51 3.23 11.05
CA LEU A 149 -0.62 3.87 10.09
C LEU A 149 0.82 3.95 10.61
N ASP A 150 1.00 4.21 11.90
CA ASP A 150 2.31 4.27 12.55
C ASP A 150 2.96 2.90 12.67
N ALA A 151 2.19 1.85 12.93
CA ALA A 151 2.65 0.48 12.95
C ALA A 151 3.20 0.07 11.57
N TRP A 152 2.47 0.39 10.49
CA TRP A 152 2.96 0.17 9.14
C TRP A 152 4.15 1.07 8.80
N GLU A 153 4.11 2.36 9.11
CA GLU A 153 5.23 3.28 8.85
C GLU A 153 6.54 2.79 9.50
N ASN A 154 6.48 2.34 10.75
CA ASN A 154 7.65 1.90 11.50
C ASN A 154 8.09 0.47 11.15
N GLY A 155 7.16 -0.49 11.11
CA GLY A 155 7.47 -1.91 11.00
C GLY A 155 7.11 -2.58 9.68
N GLY A 156 6.58 -1.82 8.71
CA GLY A 156 6.10 -2.37 7.44
C GLY A 156 4.95 -3.36 7.65
N GLU A 157 4.98 -4.44 6.88
CA GLU A 157 3.99 -5.53 6.93
C GLU A 157 3.98 -6.20 8.31
N LYS A 158 5.15 -6.45 8.89
CA LYS A 158 5.27 -7.05 10.24
C LYS A 158 4.68 -6.13 11.31
N GLY A 159 4.96 -4.82 11.21
CA GLY A 159 4.40 -3.82 12.13
C GLY A 159 2.87 -3.77 12.04
N PHE A 160 2.35 -3.68 10.82
CA PHE A 160 0.90 -3.70 10.57
C PHE A 160 0.23 -4.97 11.09
N MET A 161 0.73 -6.16 10.74
CA MET A 161 0.13 -7.43 11.16
C MET A 161 0.23 -7.65 12.67
N GLY A 162 1.32 -7.18 13.30
CA GLY A 162 1.45 -7.20 14.75
C GLY A 162 0.41 -6.33 15.44
N TRP A 163 0.20 -5.10 14.95
CA TRP A 163 -0.87 -4.23 15.43
C TRP A 163 -2.27 -4.85 15.20
N ALA A 164 -2.54 -5.37 14.00
CA ALA A 164 -3.84 -5.97 13.67
C ALA A 164 -4.14 -7.19 14.55
N THR A 165 -3.16 -8.05 14.79
CA THR A 165 -3.28 -9.22 15.68
C THR A 165 -3.67 -8.79 17.10
N SER A 166 -2.99 -7.78 17.65
CA SER A 166 -3.29 -7.28 19.00
C SER A 166 -4.68 -6.65 19.09
N HIS A 167 -5.09 -5.89 18.07
CA HIS A 167 -6.37 -5.19 18.09
C HIS A 167 -7.56 -6.14 17.93
N TRP A 168 -7.47 -7.11 17.00
CA TRP A 168 -8.49 -8.16 16.87
C TRP A 168 -8.59 -9.06 18.11
N GLY A 169 -7.46 -9.29 18.80
CA GLY A 169 -7.46 -10.04 20.07
C GLY A 169 -8.26 -9.35 21.17
N GLN A 170 -8.37 -8.02 21.13
CA GLN A 170 -9.16 -7.22 22.08
C GLN A 170 -10.64 -7.14 21.67
N ASP A 171 -10.92 -6.94 20.37
CA ASP A 171 -12.28 -6.64 19.89
C ASP A 171 -13.11 -7.89 19.54
N TYR A 172 -12.47 -9.00 19.16
CA TYR A 172 -13.18 -10.23 18.79
C TYR A 172 -13.06 -11.32 19.85
N LEU A 173 -11.91 -11.99 19.90
CA LEU A 173 -11.63 -13.12 20.78
C LEU A 173 -10.11 -13.16 20.99
N ASP A 174 -9.70 -13.51 22.21
CA ASP A 174 -8.29 -13.67 22.53
C ASP A 174 -7.61 -14.72 21.62
N ASP A 175 -6.30 -14.55 21.42
CA ASP A 175 -5.45 -15.36 20.53
C ASP A 175 -5.93 -15.40 19.05
N TRP A 176 -6.52 -14.30 18.58
CA TRP A 176 -6.80 -14.12 17.16
C TRP A 176 -5.50 -14.10 16.34
N ARG A 177 -5.46 -14.81 15.22
CA ARG A 177 -4.32 -14.84 14.29
C ARG A 177 -4.78 -14.66 12.85
N PHE A 178 -3.84 -14.17 12.04
CA PHE A 178 -3.94 -14.13 10.58
C PHE A 178 -2.89 -15.07 10.00
N GLY A 179 -3.32 -16.04 9.19
CA GLY A 179 -2.49 -16.88 8.35
C GLY A 179 -2.23 -16.18 7.03
N ASP A 180 -2.77 -16.73 5.95
CA ASP A 180 -2.71 -16.10 4.63
C ASP A 180 -3.67 -14.92 4.54
N VAL A 181 -3.18 -13.79 4.01
CA VAL A 181 -3.97 -12.56 3.82
C VAL A 181 -4.25 -12.38 2.34
N ASP A 182 -5.51 -12.51 1.96
CA ASP A 182 -6.01 -12.40 0.60
C ASP A 182 -6.28 -10.95 0.19
N ALA A 183 -6.83 -10.14 1.09
CA ALA A 183 -7.11 -8.73 0.84
C ALA A 183 -7.01 -7.88 2.11
N VAL A 184 -6.69 -6.61 1.92
CA VAL A 184 -6.75 -5.57 2.95
C VAL A 184 -7.42 -4.35 2.35
N GLU A 185 -8.41 -3.80 3.03
CA GLU A 185 -9.17 -2.63 2.57
C GLU A 185 -9.26 -1.60 3.68
N VAL A 186 -9.07 -0.32 3.34
CA VAL A 186 -9.18 0.80 4.28
C VAL A 186 -10.14 1.83 3.71
N GLU A 187 -11.34 1.81 4.24
CA GLU A 187 -12.43 2.70 3.87
C GLU A 187 -12.49 3.89 4.82
N ARG A 188 -12.76 5.07 4.27
CA ARG A 188 -12.95 6.29 5.04
C ARG A 188 -14.45 6.56 5.17
N PRO A 189 -14.91 7.13 6.29
CA PRO A 189 -16.31 7.49 6.43
C PRO A 189 -16.74 8.50 5.37
N TYR A 190 -17.78 8.16 4.61
CA TYR A 190 -18.45 9.06 3.68
C TYR A 190 -19.64 9.72 4.40
N GLY A 191 -19.59 11.04 4.62
CA GLY A 191 -20.75 11.81 5.08
C GLY A 191 -21.11 11.77 6.58
N GLY A 192 -20.39 11.05 7.43
CA GLY A 192 -20.62 11.00 8.89
C GLY A 192 -19.70 9.96 9.54
N GLN A 193 -19.43 10.08 10.84
CA GLN A 193 -18.61 9.11 11.59
C GLN A 193 -19.14 7.68 11.40
N TRP A 194 -18.23 6.71 11.23
CA TRP A 194 -18.56 5.31 11.50
C TRP A 194 -18.90 5.24 13.00
N ARG A 195 -20.12 4.81 13.33
CA ARG A 195 -20.62 4.75 14.71
C ARG A 195 -19.95 3.64 15.49
#